data_AF-A0A316LYF7-F1
#
_entry.id   AF-A0A316LYF7-F1
#
_cell.length_a   1.000
_cell.length_b   1.000
_cell.length_c   1.000
_cell.angle_alpha   90.00
_cell.angle_beta   90.00
_cell.angle_gamma   90.00
#
_symmetry.space_group_name_H-M   'P 1'
#
loop_
_entity.id
_entity.type
_entity.pdbx_description
1 polymer ?
#
loop_
_entity_poly.entity_id
_entity_poly.type
_entity_poly.pdbx_seq_one_letter_code
_entity_poly.pdbx_strand_id
1 'polypeptide(L)' 'GPEAGESLAALRHNAAAFAVLTETARRAWAEKRFAVAFLPDHGCHEIDGGCGSHGLDMPEDMNIVHFYGFSAPR' A
#
# COMPACT_ATOMS: atom_id res chain seq x y z
N GLY A 1 13.55 -7.63 -9.09
CA GLY A 1 13.00 -6.38 -9.67
C GLY A 1 11.56 -6.22 -9.23
N PRO A 2 10.89 -5.10 -9.56
CA PRO A 2 9.53 -4.81 -9.08
C PRO A 2 8.51 -5.94 -9.26
N GLU A 3 8.58 -6.65 -10.39
CA GLU A 3 7.67 -7.73 -10.76
C GLU A 3 8.18 -9.13 -10.35
N ALA A 4 9.29 -9.22 -9.63
CA ALA A 4 9.79 -10.50 -9.14
C ALA A 4 8.82 -11.13 -8.13
N GLY A 5 8.79 -12.46 -8.08
CA GLY A 5 7.89 -13.20 -7.20
C GLY A 5 8.01 -12.80 -5.72
N GLU A 6 9.24 -12.53 -5.25
CA GLU A 6 9.51 -12.04 -3.89
C GLU A 6 8.94 -10.63 -3.63
N SER A 7 9.06 -9.71 -4.59
CA SER A 7 8.53 -8.35 -4.49
C SER A 7 7.00 -8.36 -4.47
N LEU A 8 6.38 -9.17 -5.32
CA LEU A 8 4.93 -9.36 -5.33
C LEU A 8 4.43 -10.06 -4.05
N ALA A 9 5.22 -10.98 -3.48
CA ALA A 9 4.89 -11.60 -2.20
C ALA A 9 4.94 -10.59 -1.05
N ALA A 10 5.94 -9.70 -1.03
CA ALA A 10 6.03 -8.60 -0.06
C ALA A 10 4.83 -7.64 -0.19
N LEU A 11 4.44 -7.27 -1.42
CA LEU A 11 3.25 -6.45 -1.64
C LEU A 11 1.97 -7.10 -1.09
N ARG A 12 1.78 -8.41 -1.35
CA ARG A 12 0.64 -9.17 -0.80
C ARG A 12 0.67 -9.20 0.74
N HIS A 13 1.85 -9.36 1.33
CA HIS A 13 2.02 -9.33 2.78
C HIS A 13 1.61 -7.97 3.37
N ASN A 14 2.06 -6.87 2.75
CA ASN A 14 1.69 -5.51 3.18
C ASN A 14 0.19 -5.26 3.08
N ALA A 15 -0.45 -5.70 1.98
CA ALA A 15 -1.89 -5.59 1.81
C ALA A 15 -2.67 -6.39 2.88
N ALA A 16 -2.21 -7.61 3.20
CA ALA A 16 -2.81 -8.42 4.26
C ALA A 16 -2.68 -7.77 5.65
N ALA A 17 -1.52 -7.20 5.96
CA ALA A 17 -1.32 -6.46 7.21
C ALA A 17 -2.26 -5.26 7.32
N PHE A 18 -2.41 -4.48 6.23
CA PHE A 18 -3.34 -3.36 6.19
C PHE A 18 -4.81 -3.79 6.40
N ALA A 19 -5.22 -4.93 5.85
CA ALA A 19 -6.56 -5.48 6.08
C ALA A 19 -6.80 -5.79 7.57
N VAL A 20 -5.82 -6.38 8.25
CA VAL A 20 -5.89 -6.66 9.70
C VAL A 20 -6.02 -5.36 10.51
N LEU A 21 -5.23 -4.34 10.18
CA LEU A 21 -5.32 -3.02 10.82
C LEU A 21 -6.69 -2.37 10.60
N THR A 22 -7.23 -2.46 9.38
CA THR A 22 -8.55 -1.91 9.03
C THR A 22 -9.67 -2.59 9.81
N GLU A 23 -9.65 -3.91 9.94
CA GLU A 23 -10.64 -4.64 10.73
C GLU A 23 -10.51 -4.35 12.24
N THR A 24 -9.29 -4.16 12.71
CA THR A 24 -9.03 -3.76 14.10
C THR A 24 -9.58 -2.37 14.38
N ALA A 25 -9.32 -1.41 13.50
CA ALA A 25 -9.88 -0.06 13.54
C ALA A 25 -11.41 -0.07 13.55
N ARG A 26 -12.04 -0.86 12.67
CA ARG A 26 -13.50 -1.01 12.63
C ARG A 26 -14.09 -1.45 13.97
N ARG A 27 -13.45 -2.40 14.66
CA ARG A 27 -13.93 -2.89 15.96
C ARG A 27 -13.68 -1.87 17.07
N ALA A 28 -12.48 -1.28 17.11
CA ALA A 28 -12.08 -0.33 18.16
C ALA A 28 -12.85 1.00 18.08
N TRP A 29 -13.27 1.40 16.87
CA TRP A 29 -13.91 2.69 16.60
C TRP A 29 -15.33 2.54 16.05
N ALA A 30 -16.03 1.45 16.40
CA ALA A 30 -17.35 1.11 15.85
C ALA A 30 -18.39 2.25 15.99
N GLU A 31 -18.32 3.04 17.06
CA GLU A 31 -19.24 4.15 17.34
C GLU A 31 -18.65 5.53 17.00
N LYS A 32 -17.50 5.57 16.31
CA LYS A 32 -16.82 6.81 15.94
C LYS A 32 -16.74 6.93 14.42
N ARG A 33 -16.65 8.16 13.94
CA ARG A 33 -16.20 8.42 12.57
C ARG A 33 -14.70 8.21 12.50
N PHE A 34 -14.23 7.50 11.49
CA PHE A 34 -12.80 7.30 11.26
C PHE A 34 -12.50 7.08 9.79
N ALA A 35 -11.23 7.24 9.43
CA ALA A 35 -10.70 6.88 8.12
C ALA A 35 -9.51 5.94 8.28
N VAL A 36 -9.30 5.09 7.29
CA VAL A 36 -8.10 4.27 7.13
C VAL A 36 -7.54 4.53 5.73
N ALA A 37 -6.22 4.45 5.57
CA ALA A 37 -5.60 4.67 4.28
C ALA A 37 -4.35 3.80 4.08
N PHE A 38 -4.17 3.30 2.86
CA PHE A 38 -2.94 2.65 2.39
C PHE A 38 -2.23 3.61 1.45
N LEU A 39 -1.13 4.19 1.92
CA LEU A 39 -0.45 5.33 1.32
C LEU A 39 1.03 4.99 1.06
N PRO A 40 1.36 4.25 -0.01
CA PRO A 40 2.73 4.17 -0.47
C PRO A 40 3.28 5.57 -0.73
N ASP A 41 4.56 5.77 -0.48
CA ASP A 41 5.28 7.03 -0.65
C ASP A 41 5.88 7.19 -2.04
N HIS A 42 6.30 6.08 -2.66
CA HIS A 42 6.78 6.03 -4.03
C HIS A 42 6.55 4.65 -4.66
N GLY A 43 6.70 4.58 -5.98
CA GLY A 43 6.70 3.34 -6.75
C GLY A 43 8.11 2.78 -6.90
N CYS A 44 8.32 1.91 -7.88
CA CYS A 44 9.64 1.36 -8.16
C CYS A 44 9.78 0.91 -9.60
N HIS A 45 11.01 0.89 -10.09
CA HIS A 45 11.35 0.52 -11.46
C HIS A 45 12.41 -0.56 -11.50
N GLU A 46 12.54 -1.20 -12.67
CA GLU A 46 13.57 -2.20 -12.91
C GLU A 46 14.89 -1.55 -13.33
N ILE A 47 16.00 -2.10 -12.85
CA ILE A 47 17.36 -1.76 -13.27
C ILE A 47 18.09 -3.01 -13.77
N ASP A 48 19.28 -2.82 -14.34
CA ASP A 48 20.12 -3.90 -14.86
C ASP A 48 20.29 -5.07 -13.87
N GLY A 49 20.35 -6.28 -14.41
CA GLY A 49 20.48 -7.52 -13.63
C GLY A 49 19.18 -8.03 -13.01
N GLY A 50 18.02 -7.49 -13.43
CA GLY A 50 16.71 -7.89 -12.90
C GLY A 50 16.45 -7.37 -11.49
N CYS A 51 17.15 -6.32 -11.07
CA CYS A 51 17.01 -5.68 -9.77
C CYS A 51 15.94 -4.58 -9.81
N GLY A 52 15.53 -4.09 -8.64
CA GLY A 52 14.61 -2.95 -8.53
C GLY A 52 15.28 -1.74 -7.89
N SER A 53 14.84 -0.54 -8.25
CA SER A 53 15.24 0.73 -7.62
C SER A 53 14.07 1.71 -7.58
N HIS A 54 14.32 2.91 -7.04
CA HIS A 54 13.35 4.00 -6.96
C HIS A 54 14.07 5.36 -6.86
N GLY A 55 13.31 6.46 -6.99
CA GLY A 55 13.77 7.83 -6.76
C GLY A 55 13.99 8.67 -8.01
N LEU A 56 13.53 8.20 -9.17
CA LEU A 56 13.57 8.97 -10.42
C LEU A 56 12.24 9.69 -10.66
N ASP A 57 12.30 10.85 -11.32
CA ASP A 57 11.10 11.55 -11.79
C ASP A 57 10.56 10.88 -13.06
N MET A 58 9.87 9.75 -12.87
CA MET A 58 9.29 8.97 -13.95
C MET A 58 8.04 8.22 -13.49
N PRO A 59 7.17 7.77 -14.42
CA PRO A 59 5.86 7.25 -14.08
C PRO A 59 5.89 6.08 -13.09
N GLU A 60 6.84 5.17 -13.19
CA GLU A 60 6.93 3.97 -12.34
C GLU A 60 7.21 4.32 -10.88
N ASP A 61 7.97 5.38 -10.62
CA ASP A 61 8.35 5.83 -9.28
C ASP A 61 7.34 6.83 -8.70
N MET A 62 6.65 7.59 -9.57
CA MET A 62 5.78 8.69 -9.15
C MET A 62 4.28 8.36 -9.21
N ASN A 63 3.84 7.50 -10.14
CA ASN A 63 2.43 7.18 -10.34
C ASN A 63 1.97 6.08 -9.38
N ILE A 64 1.73 6.48 -8.15
CA ILE A 64 1.26 5.60 -7.08
C ILE A 64 -0.22 5.80 -6.78
N VAL A 65 -0.85 4.72 -6.34
CA VAL A 65 -2.26 4.73 -5.96
C VAL A 65 -2.39 4.74 -4.45
N HIS A 66 -3.12 5.71 -3.94
CA HIS A 66 -3.53 5.80 -2.54
C HIS A 66 -4.96 5.26 -2.39
N PHE A 67 -5.16 4.38 -1.42
CA PHE A 67 -6.47 3.82 -1.11
C PHE A 67 -7.00 4.40 0.20
N TYR A 68 -8.22 4.92 0.17
CA TYR A 68 -8.87 5.52 1.33
C TYR A 68 -10.17 4.78 1.64
N GLY A 69 -10.42 4.52 2.92
CA GLY A 69 -11.67 4.01 3.44
C GLY A 69 -12.22 4.93 4.52
N PHE A 70 -13.48 5.32 4.40
CA PHE A 70 -14.17 6.18 5.37
C PHE A 70 -15.32 5.41 6.02
N SER A 71 -15.45 5.54 7.33
CA SER A 71 -16.51 4.91 8.11
C SER A 71 -17.18 5.93 9.01
N ALA A 72 -18.50 5.82 9.11
CA ALA A 72 -19.31 6.59 10.04
C ALA A 72 -20.31 5.66 10.74
N PRO A 73 -20.68 5.94 12.00
CA PRO A 73 -21.80 5.27 12.64
C PRO A 73 -23.07 5.43 11.80
N ARG A 74 -23.89 4.38 11.75
CA ARG A 74 -25.20 4.42 11.10
C ARG A 74 -26.17 5.32 11.85
#